data_AF-A0A7W3T6U3-F1
#
_entry.id   AF-A0A7W3T6U3-F1
#
_cell.length_a   1.000
_cell.length_b   1.000
_cell.length_c   1.000
_cell.angle_alpha   90.00
_cell.angle_beta   90.00
_cell.angle_gamma   90.00
#
_symmetry.space_group_name_H-M   'P 1'
#
loop_
_entity.id
_entity.type
_entity.pdbx_description
1 polymer ?
#
loop_
_entity_poly.entity_id
_entity_poly.type
_entity_poly.pdbx_seq_one_letter_code
_entity_poly.pdbx_strand_id
1 'polypeptide(L)'
;SHPFPYNNEWKGLVRTLESTLLLHEHEPRTLAKLDRFLHDQTGGMIGALSHLIRGAAIDAILDGTEKITQRGLKAIPLDVAAQSSQPLATRNGR
;
A
#
# COMPACT_ATOMS: atom_id res chain seq x y z
N SER A 1 4.29 14.26 -5.76
CA SER A 1 3.62 13.18 -6.52
C SER A 1 2.15 13.50 -6.64
N HIS A 2 1.54 13.29 -7.81
CA HIS A 2 0.12 13.51 -8.01
C HIS A 2 -0.68 12.25 -7.62
N PRO A 3 -1.92 12.40 -7.12
CA PRO A 3 -2.83 11.29 -6.87
C PRO A 3 -3.03 10.46 -8.13
N PHE A 4 -2.89 9.14 -7.99
CA PHE A 4 -3.23 8.21 -9.06
C PHE A 4 -4.77 8.11 -9.16
N PRO A 5 -5.38 8.25 -10.34
CA PRO A 5 -6.84 8.16 -10.47
C PRO A 5 -7.36 6.74 -10.22
N TYR A 6 -8.59 6.60 -9.73
CA TYR A 6 -9.24 5.29 -9.62
C TYR A 6 -9.65 4.77 -11.00
N ASN A 7 -8.76 4.05 -11.67
CA ASN A 7 -8.95 3.48 -13.00
C ASN A 7 -8.43 2.04 -13.08
N ASN A 8 -8.39 1.45 -14.29
CA ASN A 8 -7.88 0.09 -14.48
C ASN A 8 -6.39 -0.07 -14.14
N GLU A 9 -5.59 1.00 -14.28
CA GLU A 9 -4.17 0.98 -13.92
C GLU A 9 -4.01 0.91 -12.40
N TRP A 10 -4.83 1.63 -11.63
CA TRP A 10 -4.86 1.50 -10.16
C TRP A 10 -5.14 0.06 -9.74
N LYS A 11 -6.17 -0.55 -10.33
CA LYS A 11 -6.52 -1.95 -10.07
C LYS A 11 -5.38 -2.90 -10.46
N GLY A 12 -4.70 -2.61 -11.56
CA GLY A 12 -3.49 -3.32 -11.98
C GLY A 12 -2.36 -3.22 -10.95
N LEU A 13 -2.10 -2.02 -10.44
CA LEU A 13 -1.09 -1.76 -9.42
C LEU A 13 -1.37 -2.54 -8.13
N VAL A 14 -2.62 -2.50 -7.63
CA VAL A 14 -3.04 -3.24 -6.44
C VAL A 14 -2.81 -4.74 -6.63
N ARG A 15 -3.19 -5.30 -7.79
CA ARG A 15 -2.96 -6.73 -8.11
C ARG A 15 -1.48 -7.09 -8.17
N THR A 16 -0.64 -6.23 -8.76
CA THR A 16 0.81 -6.47 -8.82
C THR A 16 1.41 -6.47 -7.43
N LEU A 17 1.08 -5.49 -6.59
CA LEU A 17 1.55 -5.45 -5.21
C LEU A 17 1.10 -6.68 -4.42
N GLU A 18 -0.17 -7.06 -4.55
CA GLU A 18 -0.70 -8.29 -3.94
C GLU A 18 0.08 -9.53 -4.36
N SER A 19 0.43 -9.67 -5.64
CA SER A 19 1.19 -10.82 -6.14
C SER A 19 2.62 -10.93 -5.60
N THR A 20 3.15 -9.83 -5.03
CA THR A 20 4.48 -9.83 -4.38
C THR A 20 4.42 -10.21 -2.91
N LEU A 21 3.22 -10.36 -2.32
CA LEU A 21 3.06 -10.78 -0.94
C LEU A 21 3.27 -12.29 -0.83
N LEU A 22 4.34 -12.69 -0.14
CA LEU A 22 4.65 -14.08 0.18
C LEU A 22 4.07 -14.47 1.54
N LEU A 23 2.80 -14.18 1.74
CA LEU A 23 2.07 -14.50 2.97
C LEU A 23 1.38 -15.87 2.79
N HIS A 24 1.68 -16.84 3.66
CA HIS A 24 1.29 -18.24 3.47
C HIS A 24 -0.23 -18.46 3.39
N GLU A 25 -1.00 -17.76 4.22
CA GLU A 25 -2.47 -17.90 4.31
C GLU A 25 -3.21 -16.84 3.47
N HIS A 26 -2.51 -16.09 2.62
CA HIS A 26 -3.09 -15.00 1.86
C HIS A 26 -3.76 -15.49 0.58
N GLU A 27 -5.10 -15.36 0.52
CA GLU A 27 -5.85 -15.66 -0.69
C GLU A 27 -5.59 -14.60 -1.78
N PRO A 28 -5.23 -15.02 -3.01
CA PRO A 28 -5.10 -14.10 -4.13
C PRO A 28 -6.41 -13.36 -4.43
N ARG A 29 -6.31 -12.12 -4.90
CA ARG A 29 -7.42 -11.20 -5.24
C ARG A 29 -8.20 -10.67 -4.03
N THR A 30 -7.69 -10.84 -2.82
CA THR A 30 -8.22 -10.20 -1.61
C THR A 30 -8.04 -8.68 -1.69
N LEU A 31 -6.83 -8.21 -2.00
CA LEU A 31 -6.55 -6.78 -2.14
C LEU A 31 -7.20 -6.20 -3.39
N ALA A 32 -7.26 -6.97 -4.48
CA ALA A 32 -8.00 -6.57 -5.68
C ALA A 32 -9.48 -6.26 -5.40
N LYS A 33 -10.14 -7.00 -4.50
CA LYS A 33 -11.53 -6.69 -4.08
C LYS A 33 -11.63 -5.43 -3.22
N LEU A 34 -10.53 -5.03 -2.59
CA LEU A 34 -10.43 -3.84 -1.75
C LEU A 34 -9.82 -2.64 -2.52
N ASP A 35 -9.70 -2.72 -3.85
CA ASP A 35 -9.04 -1.69 -4.66
C ASP A 35 -9.56 -0.27 -4.40
N ARG A 36 -10.87 -0.10 -4.25
CA ARG A 36 -11.52 1.18 -4.00
C ARG A 36 -11.27 1.66 -2.57
N PHE A 37 -11.36 0.76 -1.60
CA PHE A 37 -11.05 1.07 -0.22
C PHE A 37 -9.60 1.54 -0.07
N LEU A 38 -8.66 0.86 -0.72
CA LEU A 38 -7.25 1.23 -0.75
C LEU A 38 -7.05 2.60 -1.42
N HIS A 39 -7.76 2.89 -2.51
CA HIS A 39 -7.71 4.18 -3.18
C HIS A 39 -8.16 5.31 -2.26
N ASP A 40 -9.34 5.13 -1.64
CA ASP A 40 -9.94 6.12 -0.75
C ASP A 40 -9.07 6.38 0.49
N GLN A 41 -8.49 5.32 1.08
CA GLN A 41 -7.61 5.44 2.24
C GLN A 41 -6.28 6.13 1.92
N THR A 42 -5.72 5.86 0.74
CA THR A 42 -4.40 6.39 0.35
C THR A 42 -4.50 7.73 -0.40
N GLY A 43 -5.71 8.19 -0.72
CA GLY A 43 -5.93 9.32 -1.62
C GLY A 43 -5.30 9.11 -3.00
N GLY A 44 -5.16 7.85 -3.44
CA GLY A 44 -4.47 7.49 -4.68
C GLY A 44 -2.94 7.64 -4.64
N MET A 45 -2.33 7.89 -3.48
CA MET A 45 -0.89 8.04 -3.38
C MET A 45 -0.19 6.68 -3.36
N ILE A 46 0.59 6.36 -4.40
CA ILE A 46 1.31 5.07 -4.51
C ILE A 46 2.27 4.85 -3.32
N GLY A 47 2.93 5.92 -2.84
CA GLY A 47 3.79 5.85 -1.66
C GLY A 47 3.02 5.44 -0.40
N ALA A 48 1.84 6.04 -0.19
CA ALA A 48 0.96 5.68 0.91
C ALA A 48 0.41 4.25 0.77
N LEU A 49 0.07 3.82 -0.45
CA LEU A 49 -0.35 2.45 -0.74
C LEU A 49 0.73 1.42 -0.38
N SER A 50 1.98 1.67 -0.79
CA SER A 50 3.11 0.81 -0.48
C SER A 50 3.35 0.70 1.03
N HIS A 51 3.29 1.85 1.74
CA HIS A 51 3.41 1.88 3.20
C HIS A 51 2.29 1.10 3.89
N LEU A 52 1.05 1.31 3.47
CA LEU A 52 -0.14 0.63 4.00
C LEU A 52 -0.05 -0.90 3.84
N ILE A 53 0.25 -1.38 2.63
CA ILE A 53 0.35 -2.81 2.34
C ILE A 53 1.52 -3.43 3.11
N ARG A 54 2.67 -2.75 3.15
CA ARG A 54 3.83 -3.24 3.90
C ARG A 54 3.56 -3.33 5.40
N GLY A 55 2.94 -2.31 6.00
CA GLY A 55 2.58 -2.31 7.42
C GLY A 55 1.64 -3.47 7.74
N ALA A 56 0.58 -3.63 6.95
CA ALA A 56 -0.39 -4.72 7.15
C ALA A 56 0.22 -6.11 6.95
N ALA A 57 1.19 -6.26 6.03
CA ALA A 57 1.90 -7.52 5.84
C ALA A 57 2.82 -7.85 7.03
N ILE A 58 3.53 -6.85 7.58
CA ILE A 58 4.36 -7.03 8.76
C ILE A 58 3.50 -7.43 9.95
N ASP A 59 2.39 -6.74 10.20
CA ASP A 59 1.47 -7.08 11.29
C ASP A 59 0.90 -8.50 11.13
N ALA A 60 0.53 -8.90 9.92
CA ALA A 60 0.03 -10.24 9.63
C ALA A 60 1.09 -11.35 9.86
N ILE A 61 2.38 -11.04 9.68
CA ILE A 61 3.47 -11.97 9.99
C ILE A 61 3.66 -12.03 11.51
N LEU A 62 3.65 -10.89 12.19
CA LEU A 62 3.87 -10.79 13.63
C LEU A 62 2.73 -11.40 14.46
N ASP A 63 1.49 -11.29 13.98
CA ASP A 63 0.31 -11.88 14.63
C ASP A 63 0.07 -13.35 14.23
N GLY A 64 0.86 -13.87 13.28
CA GLY A 64 0.80 -15.26 12.79
C GLY A 64 -0.42 -15.57 11.92
N THR A 65 -1.22 -14.57 11.53
CA THR A 65 -2.37 -14.78 10.65
C THR A 65 -1.98 -14.96 9.19
N GLU A 66 -0.80 -14.44 8.82
CA GLU A 66 -0.20 -14.52 7.49
C GLU A 66 -1.18 -14.19 6.36
N LYS A 67 -2.07 -13.22 6.61
CA LYS A 67 -3.02 -12.71 5.61
C LYS A 67 -3.40 -11.27 5.87
N ILE A 68 -3.45 -10.47 4.79
CA ILE A 68 -3.96 -9.10 4.89
C ILE A 68 -5.49 -9.10 4.88
N THR A 69 -6.07 -8.41 5.86
CA THR A 69 -7.52 -8.19 5.96
C THR A 69 -7.83 -6.70 5.90
N GLN A 70 -9.06 -6.34 5.55
CA GLN A 70 -9.51 -4.93 5.61
C GLN A 70 -9.34 -4.35 7.02
N ARG A 71 -9.52 -5.15 8.07
CA ARG A 71 -9.29 -4.72 9.46
C ARG A 71 -7.81 -4.43 9.73
N GLY A 72 -6.91 -5.31 9.28
CA GLY A 72 -5.46 -5.09 9.39
C GLY A 72 -5.03 -3.81 8.66
N LEU A 73 -5.55 -3.58 7.45
CA LEU A 73 -5.30 -2.35 6.70
C LEU A 73 -5.76 -1.09 7.46
N LYS A 74 -6.93 -1.12 8.10
CA LYS A 74 -7.44 0.01 8.91
C LYS A 74 -6.62 0.28 10.18
N ALA A 75 -5.89 -0.71 10.67
CA ALA A 75 -5.07 -0.56 11.86
C ALA A 75 -3.75 0.18 11.56
N ILE A 76 -3.32 0.21 10.29
CA ILE A 76 -2.09 0.89 9.90
C ILE A 76 -2.31 2.40 9.87
N PRO A 77 -1.56 3.18 10.66
CA PRO A 77 -1.66 4.63 10.62
C PRO A 77 -1.18 5.15 9.26
N LEU A 78 -2.11 5.73 8.51
CA LEU A 78 -1.81 6.51 7.32
C LEU A 78 -1.66 7.96 7.75
N ASP A 79 -0.42 8.40 7.93
CA ASP A 79 -0.12 9.84 7.96
C ASP A 79 -0.31 10.37 6.53
N VAL A 80 -1.56 10.64 6.14
CA VAL A 80 -1.92 11.24 4.85
C VAL A 80 -1.20 12.60 4.65
N ALA A 81 -0.64 13.17 5.72
CA ALA A 81 0.13 14.42 5.73
C ALA A 81 1.66 14.27 5.61
N ALA A 82 2.24 13.07 5.74
CA ALA A 82 3.68 12.91 5.74
C ALA A 82 4.13 12.01 4.59
N GLN A 83 4.21 12.56 3.37
CA GLN A 83 5.33 12.36 2.42
C GLN A 83 5.21 13.36 1.26
N SER A 84 5.56 14.62 1.56
CA SER A 84 6.57 15.28 0.75
C SER A 84 7.80 14.36 0.70
N SER A 85 7.91 13.55 -0.35
CA SER A 85 9.20 12.97 -0.70
C SER A 85 10.15 14.14 -0.86
N GLN A 86 11.07 14.27 0.08
CA GLN A 86 12.14 15.24 0.00
C GLN A 86 12.82 15.07 -1.35
N PRO A 87 13.06 16.14 -2.12
CA PRO A 87 14.02 16.04 -3.19
C PRO A 87 15.34 15.68 -2.52
N LEU A 88 15.88 14.50 -2.85
CA LEU A 88 17.31 14.26 -2.77
C LEU A 88 17.94 15.38 -3.60
N ALA A 89 18.31 16.47 -2.93
CA ALA A 89 19.21 17.44 -3.48
C ALA A 89 20.52 16.69 -3.71
N THR A 90 20.72 16.28 -4.95
CA THR A 90 22.02 15.94 -5.50
C THR A 90 22.92 17.14 -5.27
N ARG A 91 23.61 17.20 -4.12
CA ARG A 91 24.69 18.15 -3.91
C ARG A 91 25.95 17.53 -4.49
N ASN A 92 26.03 17.58 -5.82
CA ASN A 92 27.28 17.44 -6.54
C ASN A 92 27.78 18.84 -6.92
N GLY A 93 29.02 19.15 -6.55
CA GLY A 93 29.81 20.25 -7.13
C GLY A 93 29.87 21.54 -6.32
N ARG A 94 30.94 21.71 -5.54
CA ARG A 94 32.09 22.53 -5.95
C ARG A 94 33.32 22.12 -5.15
#